data_AF-A0A964FAF7-F1
#
_entry.id   AF-A0A964FAF7-F1
#
_cell.length_a   1.000
_cell.length_b   1.000
_cell.length_c   1.000
_cell.angle_alpha   90.00
_cell.angle_beta   90.00
_cell.angle_gamma   90.00
#
_symmetry.space_group_name_H-M   'P 1'
#
loop_
_entity.id
_entity.type
_entity.pdbx_description
1 polymer ?
#
loop_
_entity_poly.entity_id
_entity_poly.type
_entity_poly.pdbx_seq_one_letter_code
_entity_poly.pdbx_strand_id
1 'polypeptide(L)'
;MERDEPNEVARLENELHVPPLPPAMTFLWLDYNRLRGRKAYGFNGPNPIEWHDVEAFTRLTGRRFTPWMVELIEDIDQAYLTAAYKKEGAGASSAPSKGPIAPEIFDAMFG
;
A
#
# COMPACT_ATOMS: atom_id res chain seq x y z
N MET A 1 -26.50 12.20 21.48
CA MET A 1 -25.79 12.05 20.20
C MET A 1 -26.46 10.88 19.49
N GLU A 2 -27.64 11.15 18.95
CA GLU A 2 -28.48 10.20 18.23
C GLU A 2 -27.88 10.07 16.85
N ARG A 3 -27.29 8.91 16.54
CA ARG A 3 -26.64 8.68 15.25
C ARG A 3 -27.75 8.53 14.21
N ASP A 4 -27.71 9.35 13.17
CA ASP A 4 -28.49 9.24 11.92
C ASP A 4 -28.02 7.99 11.11
N GLU A 5 -27.99 6.83 11.78
CA GLU A 5 -27.35 5.57 11.33
C GLU A 5 -27.80 5.07 9.94
N PRO A 6 -29.09 5.19 9.51
CA PRO A 6 -29.50 4.62 8.23
C PRO A 6 -28.94 5.35 7.00
N ASN A 7 -28.76 6.68 7.10
CA ASN A 7 -28.33 7.50 5.96
C ASN A 7 -26.81 7.43 5.76
N GLU A 8 -26.06 7.33 6.87
CA GLU A 8 -24.61 7.18 6.81
C GLU A 8 -24.18 5.82 6.28
N VAL A 9 -24.86 4.74 6.69
CA VAL A 9 -24.60 3.39 6.14
C VAL A 9 -24.87 3.36 4.63
N ALA A 10 -26.01 3.86 4.17
CA ALA A 10 -26.34 3.89 2.74
C ALA A 10 -25.34 4.73 1.92
N ARG A 11 -24.87 5.85 2.46
CA ARG A 11 -23.81 6.67 1.83
C ARG A 11 -22.51 5.88 1.70
N LEU A 12 -22.08 5.23 2.78
CA LEU A 12 -20.84 4.45 2.80
C LEU A 12 -20.91 3.24 1.88
N GLU A 13 -22.06 2.55 1.83
CA GLU A 13 -22.29 1.44 0.91
C GLU A 13 -22.21 1.88 -0.56
N ASN A 14 -22.75 3.06 -0.88
CA ASN A 14 -22.68 3.62 -2.22
C ASN A 14 -21.24 4.08 -2.57
N GLU A 15 -20.53 4.69 -1.63
CA GLU A 15 -19.13 5.09 -1.80
C GLU A 15 -18.19 3.89 -1.96
N LEU A 16 -18.49 2.78 -1.26
CA LEU A 16 -17.73 1.53 -1.32
C LEU A 16 -18.29 0.53 -2.34
N HIS A 17 -19.26 0.94 -3.15
CA HIS A 17 -19.81 0.10 -4.21
C HIS A 17 -18.79 -0.04 -5.33
N VAL A 18 -18.13 -1.20 -5.38
CA VAL A 18 -17.18 -1.55 -6.43
C VAL A 18 -17.76 -2.75 -7.20
N PRO A 19 -17.67 -2.77 -8.54
CA PRO A 19 -18.08 -3.95 -9.30
C PRO A 19 -17.34 -5.20 -8.80
N PRO A 20 -17.98 -6.38 -8.83
CA PRO A 20 -17.33 -7.60 -8.39
C PRO A 20 -16.08 -7.85 -9.23
N LEU A 21 -15.01 -8.29 -8.57
CA LEU A 21 -13.77 -8.63 -9.24
C LEU A 21 -14.07 -9.70 -10.32
N PRO A 22 -13.59 -9.53 -11.57
CA PRO A 22 -13.70 -10.56 -12.59
C PRO A 22 -13.17 -11.90 -12.06
N PRO A 23 -13.89 -13.03 -12.20
CA PRO A 23 -13.47 -14.31 -11.63
C PRO A 23 -12.06 -14.73 -12.04
N ALA A 24 -11.68 -14.45 -13.29
CA ALA A 24 -10.36 -14.70 -13.84
C ALA A 24 -9.23 -13.97 -13.08
N MET A 25 -9.53 -12.89 -12.38
CA MET A 25 -8.54 -12.07 -11.66
C MET A 25 -8.41 -12.45 -10.18
N THR A 26 -9.31 -13.29 -9.66
CA THR A 26 -9.37 -13.66 -8.24
C THR A 26 -8.07 -14.27 -7.75
N PHE A 27 -7.46 -15.18 -8.52
CA PHE A 27 -6.24 -15.85 -8.08
C PHE A 27 -5.08 -14.86 -7.95
N LEU A 28 -4.99 -13.89 -8.87
CA LEU A 28 -3.91 -12.90 -8.88
C LEU A 28 -4.09 -11.91 -7.74
N TRP A 29 -5.33 -11.50 -7.46
CA TRP A 29 -5.64 -10.69 -6.29
C TRP A 29 -5.23 -11.37 -4.98
N LEU A 30 -5.52 -12.67 -4.84
CA LEU A 30 -5.11 -13.44 -3.66
C LEU A 30 -3.58 -13.56 -3.56
N ASP A 31 -2.90 -13.80 -4.67
CA ASP A 31 -1.44 -13.88 -4.70
C ASP A 31 -0.79 -12.51 -4.40
N TYR A 32 -1.34 -11.40 -4.92
CA TYR A 32 -0.94 -10.04 -4.56
C TYR A 32 -1.06 -9.78 -3.06
N ASN A 33 -2.22 -10.10 -2.46
CA ASN A 33 -2.40 -9.93 -1.02
C ASN A 33 -1.39 -10.72 -0.18
N ARG A 34 -1.02 -11.93 -0.63
CA ARG A 34 0.01 -12.73 0.02
C ARG A 34 1.39 -12.10 -0.11
N LEU A 35 1.75 -11.58 -1.28
CA LEU A 35 3.01 -10.86 -1.50
C LEU A 35 3.06 -9.60 -0.62
N ARG A 36 2.06 -8.72 -0.74
CA ARG A 36 1.98 -7.45 -0.02
C ARG A 36 2.01 -7.62 1.49
N GLY A 37 1.30 -8.63 2.02
CA GLY A 37 1.27 -8.92 3.46
C GLY A 37 2.63 -9.33 4.06
N ARG A 38 3.64 -9.62 3.24
CA ARG A 38 5.01 -9.92 3.68
C ARG A 38 5.96 -8.73 3.59
N LYS A 39 5.57 -7.67 2.89
CA LYS A 39 6.42 -6.48 2.75
C LYS A 39 6.43 -5.69 4.04
N ALA A 40 7.63 -5.23 4.41
CA ALA A 40 7.80 -4.38 5.58
C ALA A 40 7.16 -3.00 5.38
N TYR A 41 6.71 -2.42 6.49
CA TYR A 41 6.34 -1.02 6.59
C TYR A 41 7.55 -0.23 7.07
N GLY A 42 7.97 0.78 6.31
CA GLY A 42 9.06 1.69 6.67
C GLY A 42 8.57 2.90 7.46
N PHE A 43 9.50 3.79 7.81
CA PHE A 43 9.20 5.03 8.52
C PHE A 43 8.33 6.01 7.71
N ASN A 44 8.51 6.03 6.38
CA ASN A 44 7.78 6.91 5.46
C ASN A 44 6.62 6.20 4.76
N GLY A 45 6.08 5.14 5.36
CA GLY A 45 5.04 4.32 4.76
C GLY A 45 5.57 3.02 4.18
N PRO A 46 4.77 2.32 3.36
CA PRO A 46 5.03 0.92 3.10
C PRO A 46 5.90 0.66 1.88
N ASN A 47 6.82 -0.30 1.97
CA ASN A 47 7.79 -0.55 0.91
C ASN A 47 7.14 -1.17 -0.33
N PRO A 48 7.57 -0.80 -1.54
CA PRO A 48 7.07 -1.37 -2.79
C PRO A 48 7.45 -2.85 -2.92
N ILE A 49 6.60 -3.63 -3.59
CA ILE A 49 6.96 -4.99 -4.02
C ILE A 49 8.07 -4.88 -5.06
N GLU A 50 9.14 -5.66 -4.87
CA GLU A 50 10.28 -5.66 -5.77
C GLU A 50 10.32 -6.95 -6.60
N TRP A 51 11.09 -6.93 -7.68
CA TRP A 51 11.23 -8.07 -8.59
C TRP A 51 11.71 -9.34 -7.89
N HIS A 52 12.60 -9.19 -6.91
CA HIS A 52 13.10 -10.31 -6.11
C HIS A 52 12.00 -10.95 -5.24
N ASP A 53 10.99 -10.18 -4.80
CA ASP A 53 9.85 -10.71 -4.05
C ASP A 53 8.99 -11.61 -4.95
N VAL A 54 8.73 -11.16 -6.18
CA VAL A 54 7.95 -11.90 -7.18
C VAL A 54 8.68 -13.17 -7.61
N GLU A 55 9.99 -13.06 -7.88
CA GLU A 55 10.83 -14.21 -8.20
C GLU A 55 10.85 -15.23 -7.05
N ALA A 56 11.08 -14.78 -5.81
CA ALA A 56 11.09 -15.65 -4.65
C ALA A 56 9.73 -16.32 -4.43
N PHE A 57 8.63 -15.57 -4.57
CA PHE A 57 7.28 -16.09 -4.42
C PHE A 57 6.97 -17.16 -5.45
N THR A 58 7.19 -16.88 -6.74
CA THR A 58 6.94 -17.85 -7.82
C THR A 58 7.77 -19.13 -7.63
N ARG A 59 9.03 -19.02 -7.18
CA ARG A 59 9.88 -20.16 -6.86
C ARG A 59 9.37 -20.98 -5.67
N LEU A 60 8.95 -20.32 -4.58
CA LEU A 60 8.53 -20.99 -3.35
C LEU A 60 7.13 -21.61 -3.45
N THR A 61 6.21 -21.00 -4.19
CA THR A 61 4.83 -21.48 -4.32
C THR A 61 4.59 -22.31 -5.57
N GLY A 62 5.57 -22.39 -6.47
CA GLY A 62 5.43 -23.03 -7.78
C GLY A 62 4.47 -22.30 -8.74
N ARG A 63 4.17 -21.02 -8.47
CA ARG A 63 3.29 -20.22 -9.33
C ARG A 63 4.02 -19.86 -10.62
N ARG A 64 3.27 -19.79 -11.72
CA ARG A 64 3.77 -19.36 -13.03
C ARG A 64 3.04 -18.08 -13.43
N PHE A 65 3.71 -16.96 -13.23
CA PHE A 65 3.22 -15.67 -13.70
C PHE A 65 3.71 -15.42 -15.13
N THR A 66 2.78 -15.04 -15.99
CA THR A 66 3.10 -14.52 -17.32
C THR A 66 3.44 -13.03 -17.23
N PRO A 67 4.09 -12.42 -18.23
CA PRO A 67 4.52 -11.01 -18.17
C PRO A 67 3.41 -10.04 -17.76
N TRP A 68 2.22 -10.13 -18.38
CA TRP A 68 1.09 -9.26 -18.04
C TRP A 68 0.59 -9.41 -16.59
N MET A 69 0.81 -10.57 -15.96
CA MET A 69 0.43 -10.77 -14.55
C MET A 69 1.40 -10.05 -13.61
N VAL A 70 2.68 -9.98 -14.00
CA VAL A 70 3.69 -9.21 -13.26
C VAL A 70 3.38 -7.72 -13.38
N GLU A 71 3.13 -7.23 -14.60
CA GLU A 71 2.70 -5.85 -14.85
C GLU A 71 1.46 -5.49 -14.03
N LEU A 72 0.46 -6.38 -14.00
CA LEU A 72 -0.76 -6.15 -13.22
C LEU A 72 -0.50 -6.15 -11.70
N ILE A 73 0.44 -6.97 -11.20
CA ILE A 73 0.86 -6.90 -9.78
C ILE A 73 1.51 -5.54 -9.49
N GLU A 74 2.36 -5.04 -10.39
CA GLU A 74 3.01 -3.73 -10.26
C GLU A 74 1.98 -2.60 -10.26
N ASP A 75 1.00 -2.63 -11.16
CA ASP A 75 -0.08 -1.64 -11.25
C ASP A 75 -0.94 -1.60 -9.98
N ILE A 76 -1.31 -2.79 -9.48
CA ILE A 76 -2.07 -2.91 -8.22
C ILE A 76 -1.23 -2.38 -7.06
N ASP A 77 0.06 -2.70 -7.00
CA ASP A 77 0.94 -2.24 -5.94
C ASP A 77 1.10 -0.72 -5.95
N GLN A 78 1.26 -0.14 -7.14
CA GLN A 78 1.35 1.31 -7.32
C GLN A 78 0.08 2.02 -6.90
N ALA A 79 -1.10 1.47 -7.22
CA ALA A 79 -2.38 2.00 -6.78
C ALA A 79 -2.52 1.96 -5.25
N TYR A 80 -2.12 0.85 -4.61
CA TYR A 80 -2.09 0.72 -3.16
C TYR A 80 -1.16 1.75 -2.51
N LEU A 81 0.08 1.87 -3.01
CA LEU A 81 1.08 2.82 -2.49
C LEU A 81 0.57 4.26 -2.58
N THR A 82 0.00 4.63 -3.73
CA THR A 82 -0.58 5.96 -3.94
C THR A 82 -1.67 6.27 -2.91
N ALA A 83 -2.56 5.31 -2.65
CA ALA A 83 -3.61 5.47 -1.64
C ALA A 83 -3.03 5.53 -0.20
N ALA A 84 -2.04 4.69 0.11
CA ALA A 84 -1.39 4.64 1.42
C ALA A 84 -0.66 5.95 1.74
N TYR A 85 0.17 6.44 0.82
CA TYR A 85 0.90 7.70 1.01
C TYR A 85 -0.03 8.92 1.09
N LYS A 86 -1.14 8.92 0.34
CA LYS A 86 -2.17 9.97 0.46
C LYS A 86 -2.80 9.99 1.86
N LYS A 87 -3.05 8.81 2.44
CA LYS A 87 -3.62 8.69 3.79
C LYS A 87 -2.64 9.18 4.86
N GLU A 88 -1.36 8.86 4.75
CA GLU A 88 -0.34 9.35 5.69
C GLU A 88 -0.13 10.86 5.59
N GLY A 89 -0.11 11.42 4.37
CA GLY A 89 -0.05 12.87 4.16
C GLY A 89 -1.28 13.63 4.69
N ALA A 90 -2.44 12.98 4.80
CA ALA A 90 -3.63 13.57 5.42
C ALA A 90 -3.59 13.57 6.96
N GLY A 91 -2.79 12.69 7.58
CA GLY A 91 -2.55 12.63 9.02
C GLY A 91 -1.32 13.41 9.48
N ALA A 92 -0.36 13.66 8.58
CA ALA A 92 0.84 14.43 8.85
C ALA A 92 0.73 15.84 8.26
N SER A 93 0.32 16.79 9.09
CA SER A 93 0.78 18.18 8.94
C SER A 93 2.30 18.21 9.20
N SER A 94 3.10 17.64 8.29
CA SER A 94 4.55 17.76 8.28
C SER A 94 4.93 18.87 7.30
N ALA A 95 4.69 20.12 7.70
CA ALA A 95 5.52 21.17 7.16
C ALA A 95 6.98 20.81 7.52
N PRO A 96 7.91 20.74 6.56
CA PRO A 96 9.32 20.56 6.92
C PRO A 96 9.69 21.72 7.86
N SER A 97 10.20 21.40 9.05
CA SER A 97 10.68 22.43 9.96
C SER A 97 11.76 23.24 9.24
N LYS A 98 11.47 24.49 8.91
CA LYS A 98 12.41 25.43 8.25
C LYS A 98 13.59 25.84 9.16
N GLY A 99 13.88 25.10 10.22
CA GLY A 99 15.01 25.34 11.10
C GLY A 99 16.28 24.69 10.54
N PRO A 100 17.43 25.37 10.56
CA PRO A 100 18.70 24.71 10.24
C PRO A 100 18.94 23.57 11.23
N ILE A 101 19.37 22.41 10.73
CA ILE A 101 19.79 21.30 11.58
C ILE A 101 21.06 21.78 12.30
N ALA A 102 20.97 21.94 13.62
CA ALA A 102 22.11 22.38 14.42
C ALA A 102 23.24 21.34 14.32
N PRO A 103 24.51 21.75 14.19
CA PRO A 103 25.66 20.84 14.05
C PRO A 103 25.75 19.82 15.19
N GLU A 104 25.39 20.22 16.40
CA GLU A 104 25.37 19.35 17.58
C GLU A 104 24.32 18.23 17.52
N ILE A 105 23.24 18.40 16.76
CA ILE A 105 22.25 17.33 16.54
C ILE A 105 22.80 16.28 15.56
N PHE A 106 23.59 16.70 14.58
CA PHE A 106 24.20 15.81 13.59
C PHE A 106 25.28 14.92 14.21
N ASP A 107 26.19 15.51 14.99
CA ASP A 107 27.24 14.77 15.70
C ASP A 107 26.66 13.78 16.73
N ALA A 108 25.56 14.13 17.41
CA ALA A 108 24.89 13.21 18.33
C ALA A 108 24.24 12.00 17.63
N MET A 109 23.94 12.10 16.33
CA MET A 109 23.24 11.07 15.57
C MET A 109 24.20 10.14 14.81
N PHE A 110 25.41 10.61 14.49
CA PHE A 110 26.39 9.92 13.64
C PHE A 110 27.82 9.83 14.23
N GLY A 111 28.02 10.32 15.45
CA GLY A 111 29.28 10.20 16.21
C GLY A 111 29.46 8.87 16.90
#